data_AF-A0A662A5V8-F1
#
_entry.id   AF-A0A662A5V8-F1
#
_cell.length_a   1.000
_cell.length_b   1.000
_cell.length_c   1.000
_cell.angle_alpha   90.00
_cell.angle_beta   90.00
_cell.angle_gamma   90.00
#
_symmetry.space_group_name_H-M   'P 1'
#
loop_
_entity.id
_entity.type
_entity.pdbx_description
1 polymer ?
#
loop_
_entity_poly.entity_id
_entity_poly.type
_entity_poly.pdbx_seq_one_letter_code
_entity_poly.pdbx_strand_id
1 'polypeptide(L)'
;MTDISYTNWVSMTDKALSITIGAFVKHHRLNQNKTQDKVSTSAGISRSTLSLLERGETVTLSTLIQVLRVLDLLYIMEAFEVKDQISPIEYAKMQKNKRQRAQNQNVAENPNNNSEW
;
A
#
# COMPACT_ATOMS: atom_id res chain seq x y z
N MET A 1 -18.76 -6.76 -9.50
CA MET A 1 -18.37 -6.29 -10.86
C MET A 1 -16.88 -6.55 -11.14
N THR A 2 -16.25 -7.49 -10.41
CA THR A 2 -14.81 -7.83 -10.49
C THR A 2 -14.54 -9.09 -11.31
N ASP A 3 -15.51 -10.01 -11.40
CA ASP A 3 -15.30 -11.33 -12.02
C ASP A 3 -15.06 -11.28 -13.54
N ILE A 4 -15.83 -10.47 -14.28
CA ILE A 4 -15.71 -10.39 -15.75
C ILE A 4 -14.35 -9.83 -16.16
N SER A 5 -13.89 -8.78 -15.47
CA SER A 5 -12.56 -8.22 -15.69
C SER A 5 -11.49 -9.24 -15.35
N TYR A 6 -11.60 -9.94 -14.21
CA TYR A 6 -10.60 -10.92 -13.79
C TYR A 6 -10.44 -12.06 -14.81
N THR A 7 -11.54 -12.63 -15.32
CA THR A 7 -11.51 -13.70 -16.34
C THR A 7 -10.76 -13.27 -17.61
N ASN A 8 -10.92 -12.00 -18.02
CA ASN A 8 -10.24 -11.49 -19.21
C ASN A 8 -8.71 -11.42 -19.01
N TRP A 9 -8.24 -10.97 -17.84
CA TRP A 9 -6.80 -10.81 -17.57
C TRP A 9 -6.07 -12.15 -17.52
N VAL A 10 -6.71 -13.20 -16.99
CA VAL A 10 -6.17 -14.56 -16.95
C VAL A 10 -5.89 -15.11 -18.36
N SER A 11 -6.66 -14.69 -19.36
CA SER A 11 -6.48 -15.12 -20.75
C SER A 11 -5.44 -14.31 -21.54
N MET A 12 -4.91 -13.22 -20.97
CA MET A 12 -3.96 -12.33 -21.63
C MET A 12 -2.51 -12.82 -21.48
N THR A 13 -1.68 -12.53 -22.47
CA THR A 13 -0.24 -12.77 -22.40
C THR A 13 0.46 -11.72 -21.51
N ASP A 14 1.62 -12.06 -20.97
CA ASP A 14 2.46 -11.13 -20.19
C ASP A 14 2.77 -9.84 -20.97
N LYS A 15 2.98 -9.96 -22.28
CA LYS A 15 3.19 -8.81 -23.17
C LYS A 15 1.95 -7.91 -23.23
N ALA A 16 0.76 -8.49 -23.34
CA ALA A 16 -0.48 -7.72 -23.37
C ALA A 16 -0.72 -7.00 -22.03
N LEU A 17 -0.46 -7.66 -20.89
CA LEU A 17 -0.51 -7.04 -19.57
C LEU A 17 0.52 -5.90 -19.43
N SER A 18 1.73 -6.10 -19.94
CA SER A 18 2.78 -5.07 -19.96
C SER A 18 2.38 -3.83 -20.78
N ILE A 19 1.70 -4.02 -21.92
CA ILE A 19 1.15 -2.92 -22.73
C ILE A 19 0.09 -2.15 -21.93
N THR A 20 -0.79 -2.83 -21.21
CA THR A 20 -1.79 -2.19 -20.34
C THR A 20 -1.13 -1.32 -19.27
N ILE A 21 -0.07 -1.80 -18.62
CA ILE A 21 0.72 -1.03 -17.64
C ILE A 21 1.37 0.19 -18.31
N GLY A 22 2.00 0.02 -19.47
CA GLY A 22 2.64 1.11 -20.22
C GLY A 22 1.65 2.20 -20.63
N ALA A 23 0.46 1.79 -21.11
CA ALA A 23 -0.63 2.70 -21.46
C ALA A 23 -1.13 3.50 -20.25
N PHE A 24 -1.29 2.84 -19.10
CA PHE A 24 -1.66 3.49 -17.84
C PHE A 24 -0.65 4.58 -17.44
N VAL A 25 0.65 4.26 -17.46
CA VAL A 25 1.73 5.23 -17.16
C VAL A 25 1.69 6.42 -18.12
N LYS A 26 1.58 6.14 -19.44
CA LYS A 26 1.54 7.18 -20.48
C LYS A 26 0.33 8.11 -20.30
N HIS A 27 -0.85 7.55 -20.01
CA HIS A 27 -2.07 8.30 -19.78
C HIS A 27 -1.90 9.30 -18.62
N HIS A 28 -1.45 8.83 -17.46
CA HIS A 28 -1.25 9.71 -16.29
C HIS A 28 -0.15 10.74 -16.51
N ARG A 29 0.94 10.39 -17.20
CA ARG A 29 1.98 11.38 -17.57
C ARG A 29 1.39 12.51 -18.42
N LEU A 30 0.59 12.18 -19.42
CA LEU A 30 -0.03 13.16 -20.31
C LEU A 30 -1.06 14.02 -19.57
N ASN A 31 -1.88 13.44 -18.69
CA ASN A 31 -2.82 14.20 -17.86
C ASN A 31 -2.12 15.21 -16.93
N GLN A 32 -0.88 14.92 -16.52
CA GLN A 32 -0.04 15.84 -15.75
C GLN A 32 0.75 16.84 -16.62
N ASN A 33 0.54 16.84 -17.94
CA ASN A 33 1.27 17.68 -18.90
C ASN A 33 2.80 17.55 -18.80
N LYS A 34 3.31 16.36 -18.43
CA LYS A 34 4.74 16.09 -18.32
C LYS A 34 5.28 15.46 -19.60
N THR A 35 6.42 15.92 -20.09
CA THR A 35 7.13 15.26 -21.19
C THR A 35 7.83 14.00 -20.69
N GLN A 36 8.16 13.07 -21.59
CA GLN A 36 8.97 11.91 -21.23
C GLN A 36 10.31 12.35 -20.62
N ASP A 37 10.93 13.38 -21.19
CA ASP A 37 12.21 13.91 -20.73
C ASP A 37 12.18 14.42 -19.28
N LYS A 38 11.12 15.18 -18.92
CA LYS A 38 10.90 15.65 -17.55
C LYS A 38 10.73 14.49 -16.57
N VAL A 39 9.89 13.51 -16.91
CA VAL A 39 9.64 12.36 -16.03
C VAL A 39 10.88 11.49 -15.88
N SER A 40 11.59 11.19 -16.98
CA SER A 40 12.78 10.35 -16.95
C SER A 40 13.89 10.99 -16.12
N THR A 41 14.08 12.30 -16.26
CA THR A 41 15.05 13.07 -15.46
C THR A 41 14.72 13.01 -13.98
N SER A 42 13.47 13.28 -13.60
CA SER A 42 13.04 13.20 -12.19
C SER A 42 13.08 11.77 -11.63
N ALA A 43 12.90 10.76 -12.47
CA ALA A 43 12.96 9.34 -12.08
C ALA A 43 14.40 8.80 -12.01
N GLY A 44 15.39 9.56 -12.50
CA GLY A 44 16.79 9.11 -12.56
C GLY A 44 17.02 8.00 -13.60
N ILE A 45 16.25 7.99 -14.68
CA ILE A 45 16.36 7.01 -15.77
C ILE A 45 16.56 7.69 -17.12
N SER A 46 16.98 6.94 -18.14
CA SER A 46 17.07 7.48 -19.50
C SER A 46 15.68 7.73 -20.10
N ARG A 47 15.57 8.73 -20.99
CA ARG A 47 14.33 8.99 -21.74
C ARG A 47 13.88 7.78 -22.57
N SER A 48 14.82 7.02 -23.13
CA SER A 48 14.51 5.81 -23.90
C SER A 48 13.96 4.69 -23.00
N THR A 49 14.44 4.56 -21.75
CA THR A 49 13.88 3.63 -20.76
C THR A 49 12.41 3.95 -20.47
N LEU A 50 12.06 5.23 -20.26
CA LEU A 50 10.65 5.62 -20.08
C LEU A 50 9.82 5.33 -21.34
N SER A 51 10.38 5.57 -22.54
CA SER A 51 9.69 5.25 -23.78
C SER A 51 9.48 3.73 -23.99
N LEU A 52 10.37 2.88 -23.48
CA LEU A 52 10.20 1.43 -23.47
C LEU A 52 9.06 1.03 -22.53
N LEU A 53 9.07 1.56 -21.30
CA LEU A 53 8.01 1.34 -20.32
C LEU A 53 6.63 1.71 -20.89
N GLU A 54 6.48 2.90 -21.48
CA GLU A 54 5.19 3.35 -22.04
C GLU A 54 4.70 2.54 -23.25
N ARG A 55 5.58 1.75 -23.88
CA ARG A 55 5.23 0.81 -24.97
C ARG A 55 4.98 -0.61 -24.45
N GLY A 56 5.10 -0.84 -23.14
CA GLY A 56 5.03 -2.17 -22.56
C GLY A 56 6.19 -3.07 -22.98
N GLU A 57 7.36 -2.50 -23.25
CA GLU A 57 8.60 -3.25 -23.44
C GLU A 57 9.25 -3.63 -22.11
N THR A 58 10.20 -4.55 -22.17
CA THR A 58 10.91 -5.05 -20.98
C THR A 58 11.65 -3.91 -20.27
N VAL A 59 11.27 -3.70 -19.01
CA VAL A 59 11.95 -2.80 -18.07
C VAL A 59 12.00 -3.48 -16.70
N THR A 60 12.81 -2.95 -15.79
CA THR A 60 12.88 -3.49 -14.43
C THR A 60 11.69 -3.03 -13.59
N LEU A 61 11.31 -3.82 -12.58
CA LEU A 61 10.32 -3.41 -11.59
C LEU A 61 10.71 -2.09 -10.89
N SER A 62 12.02 -1.90 -10.61
CA SER A 62 12.53 -0.66 -10.04
C SER A 62 12.26 0.57 -10.91
N THR A 63 12.39 0.43 -12.24
CA THR A 63 12.08 1.49 -13.21
C THR A 63 10.60 1.87 -13.12
N LEU A 64 9.71 0.87 -13.09
CA LEU A 64 8.27 1.12 -12.94
C LEU A 64 7.98 1.88 -11.64
N ILE A 65 8.54 1.43 -10.51
CA ILE A 65 8.34 2.08 -9.21
C ILE A 65 8.86 3.54 -9.21
N GLN A 66 10.03 3.79 -9.79
CA GLN A 66 10.59 5.15 -9.92
C GLN A 66 9.66 6.07 -10.71
N VAL A 67 9.11 5.60 -11.84
CA VAL A 67 8.20 6.37 -12.68
C VAL A 67 6.86 6.60 -11.98
N LEU A 68 6.28 5.57 -11.34
CA LEU A 68 5.04 5.71 -10.57
C LEU A 68 5.21 6.73 -9.44
N ARG A 69 6.36 6.76 -8.76
CA ARG A 69 6.68 7.75 -7.72
C ARG A 69 6.71 9.17 -8.26
N VAL A 70 7.35 9.41 -9.41
CA VAL A 70 7.43 10.75 -10.04
C VAL A 70 6.07 11.23 -10.56
N LEU A 71 5.19 10.30 -10.89
CA LEU A 71 3.83 10.57 -11.31
C LEU A 71 2.83 10.57 -10.15
N ASP A 72 3.26 10.40 -8.90
CA ASP A 72 2.37 10.36 -7.73
C ASP A 72 1.28 9.27 -7.82
N LEU A 73 1.66 8.09 -8.31
CA LEU A 73 0.78 6.93 -8.54
C LEU A 73 1.05 5.78 -7.57
N LEU A 74 1.68 6.06 -6.42
CA LEU A 74 2.05 5.03 -5.44
C LEU A 74 0.85 4.45 -4.67
N TYR A 75 -0.36 5.00 -4.80
CA TYR A 75 -1.58 4.41 -4.25
C TYR A 75 -1.81 2.97 -4.72
N ILE A 76 -1.26 2.59 -5.87
CA ILE A 76 -1.31 1.21 -6.39
C ILE A 76 -0.65 0.21 -5.43
N MET A 77 0.27 0.66 -4.58
CA MET A 77 0.92 -0.20 -3.59
C MET A 77 -0.08 -0.82 -2.61
N GLU A 78 -1.25 -0.20 -2.39
CA GLU A 78 -2.33 -0.76 -1.56
C GLU A 78 -2.80 -2.13 -2.06
N ALA A 79 -2.71 -2.40 -3.37
CA ALA A 79 -3.06 -3.71 -3.94
C ALA A 79 -2.05 -4.81 -3.58
N PHE A 80 -0.84 -4.44 -3.17
CA PHE A 80 0.22 -5.36 -2.74
C PHE A 80 0.31 -5.48 -1.21
N GLU A 81 -0.43 -4.66 -0.46
CA GLU A 81 -0.44 -4.72 1.00
C GLU A 81 -1.13 -5.99 1.49
N VAL A 82 -0.42 -6.77 2.29
CA VAL A 82 -1.01 -7.87 3.05
C VAL A 82 -1.66 -7.28 4.30
N LYS A 83 -2.99 -7.18 4.28
CA LYS A 83 -3.75 -6.75 5.45
C LYS A 83 -4.01 -7.95 6.34
N ASP A 84 -3.46 -7.91 7.56
CA ASP A 84 -3.80 -8.88 8.59
C ASP A 84 -5.30 -8.75 8.89
N GLN A 85 -6.08 -9.73 8.43
CA GLN A 85 -7.46 -9.83 8.85
C GLN A 85 -7.45 -10.24 10.32
N ILE A 86 -7.75 -9.29 11.20
CA ILE A 86 -7.92 -9.57 12.63
C ILE A 86 -8.93 -10.70 12.74
N SER A 87 -8.50 -11.85 13.25
CA SER A 87 -9.39 -12.98 13.45
C SER A 87 -10.55 -12.54 14.36
N PRO A 88 -11.80 -12.98 14.12
CA PRO A 88 -12.93 -12.66 15.01
C PRO A 88 -12.64 -12.92 16.49
N ILE A 89 -11.77 -13.90 16.78
CA ILE A 89 -11.28 -14.22 18.13
C ILE A 89 -10.39 -13.11 18.70
N GLU A 90 -9.47 -12.57 17.91
CA GLU A 90 -8.58 -11.48 18.33
C GLU A 90 -9.35 -10.18 18.52
N TYR A 91 -10.32 -9.90 17.64
CA TYR A 91 -11.24 -8.79 17.83
C TYR A 91 -12.07 -8.93 19.12
N ALA A 92 -12.58 -10.14 19.40
CA ALA A 92 -13.29 -10.43 20.65
C ALA A 92 -12.40 -10.29 21.89
N LYS A 93 -11.13 -10.71 21.83
CA LYS A 93 -10.13 -10.49 22.90
C LYS A 93 -9.86 -9.01 23.13
N MET A 94 -9.70 -8.21 22.07
CA MET A 94 -9.52 -6.75 22.17
C MET A 94 -10.75 -6.07 22.78
N GLN A 95 -11.97 -6.49 22.44
CA GLN A 95 -13.19 -5.98 23.06
C GLN A 95 -13.31 -6.37 24.54
N LYS A 96 -12.93 -7.60 24.93
CA LYS A 96 -12.88 -8.00 26.36
C LYS A 96 -11.85 -7.22 27.16
N ASN A 97 -10.73 -6.82 26.54
CA ASN A 97 -9.68 -6.04 27.19
C ASN A 97 -9.98 -4.54 27.28
N LYS A 98 -11.06 -4.04 26.65
CA LYS A 98 -11.56 -2.69 26.92
C LYS A 98 -12.12 -2.66 28.34
N ARG A 99 -11.53 -1.85 29.22
CA ARG A 99 -12.03 -1.65 30.59
C ARG A 99 -13.49 -1.19 30.53
N GLN A 100 -14.41 -2.05 30.96
CA GLN A 100 -15.84 -1.71 30.99
C GLN A 100 -16.24 -0.95 32.26
N ARG A 101 -15.40 -0.95 33.30
CA ARG A 101 -15.63 -0.21 34.53
C ARG A 101 -14.32 0.21 35.18
N ALA A 102 -14.30 1.40 35.78
CA ALA A 102 -13.25 1.75 36.71
C ALA A 102 -13.42 0.90 37.98
N GLN A 103 -12.34 0.27 38.44
CA GLN A 103 -12.31 -0.47 39.68
C GLN A 103 -11.54 0.40 40.68
N ASN A 104 -12.19 0.77 41.80
CA ASN A 104 -11.49 1.41 42.91
C ASN A 104 -10.50 0.38 43.46
N GLN A 105 -9.21 0.67 43.33
CA GLN A 105 -8.22 -0.02 44.15
C GLN A 105 -8.47 0.42 45.58
N ASN A 106 -9.12 -0.44 46.37
CA ASN A 106 -9.05 -0.31 47.82
C ASN A 106 -7.59 -0.51 48.19
N VAL A 107 -6.87 0.60 48.35
CA VAL A 107 -5.62 0.64 49.08
C VAL A 107 -5.98 0.09 50.46
N ALA A 108 -5.54 -1.13 50.75
CA ALA A 108 -5.66 -1.68 52.08
C ALA A 108 -4.85 -0.78 53.02
N GLU A 109 -5.53 0.10 53.74
CA GLU A 109 -4.98 0.75 54.91
C GLU A 109 -4.53 -0.37 55.86
N ASN A 110 -3.23 -0.45 56.07
CA ASN A 110 -2.61 -1.38 57.00
C ASN A 110 -2.78 -0.80 58.42
N PRO A 111 -3.67 -1.33 59.28
CA PRO A 111 -3.82 -0.84 60.63
C PRO A 111 -2.98 -1.76 61.52
N ASN A 112 -1.67 -1.54 61.55
CA ASN A 112 -0.87 -2.05 62.66
C ASN A 112 0.41 -1.24 62.84
N ASN A 113 0.33 -0.20 63.66
CA ASN A 113 1.44 0.06 64.58
C ASN A 113 0.85 0.51 65.91
N ASN A 114 0.71 -0.46 66.82
CA ASN A 114 0.34 -0.22 68.20
C ASN A 114 1.42 0.62 68.89
N SER A 115 0.95 1.62 69.63
CA SER A 115 1.72 2.35 70.62
C SER A 115 2.05 1.44 71.81
N GLU A 116 3.31 1.40 72.24
CA GLU A 116 3.69 1.27 73.66
C GLU A 116 5.21 1.56 73.84
N TRP A 117 5.50 2.61 74.63
CA TRP A 117 6.79 3.14 75.15
C TRP A 117 7.67 3.98 74.23
#